data_AF-A0A222SZQ9-F1
#
_entry.id   AF-A0A222SZQ9-F1
#
_cell.length_a   1.000
_cell.length_b   1.000
_cell.length_c   1.000
_cell.angle_alpha   90.00
_cell.angle_beta   90.00
_cell.angle_gamma   90.00
#
_symmetry.space_group_name_H-M   'P 1'
#
loop_
_entity.id
_entity.type
_entity.pdbx_description
1 polymer ?
#
loop_
_entity_poly.entity_id
_entity_poly.type
_entity_poly.pdbx_seq_one_letter_code
_entity_poly.pdbx_strand_id
1 'polypeptide(L)'
;MFRRRTPPARSGPVDLAFTAASAEGGYRFDVHATGQWLETGAPFHQNPAAAAACHVLHRVTELAAVCSVLSHAELEYRANALLGQPADLASASVRVQWVAVHVHARPEDLIDAQTHERLRAKARAAQEEQQLRVAQYVGFRDLLREDPTIALAQLLLENPAAFTPQTVNTMGEIARQVASHAPGAAWVETARLLEKSFGGLPADAQQFIVDRLCTVLMEFGAKAPAERLRTVHRVTEAGDCEGTDT
;
A
#
# COMPACT_ATOMS: atom_id res chain seq x y z
N MET A 1 -58.39 33.16 45.67
CA MET A 1 -57.04 33.07 45.06
C MET A 1 -56.37 31.80 45.61
N PHE A 2 -56.54 30.65 44.94
CA PHE A 2 -55.97 29.38 45.42
C PHE A 2 -54.50 29.29 44.96
N ARG A 3 -53.55 29.43 45.88
CA ARG A 3 -52.16 29.04 45.64
C ARG A 3 -52.12 27.53 45.47
N ARG A 4 -52.00 27.04 44.22
CA ARG A 4 -51.64 25.65 43.97
C ARG A 4 -50.28 25.41 44.61
N ARG A 5 -50.22 24.59 45.65
CA ARG A 5 -48.96 24.02 46.13
C ARG A 5 -48.46 23.10 45.02
N THR A 6 -47.40 23.52 44.34
CA THR A 6 -46.66 22.64 43.44
C THR A 6 -46.18 21.45 44.26
N PRO A 7 -46.40 20.20 43.84
CA PRO A 7 -45.81 19.05 44.50
C PRO A 7 -44.28 19.21 44.55
N PRO A 8 -43.60 18.68 45.59
CA PRO A 8 -42.14 18.76 45.68
C PRO A 8 -41.52 18.07 44.46
N ALA A 9 -40.51 18.71 43.87
CA ALA A 9 -39.76 18.15 42.75
C ALA A 9 -39.22 16.77 43.11
N ARG A 10 -39.50 15.75 42.29
CA ARG A 10 -38.94 14.41 42.51
C ARG A 10 -37.46 14.43 42.14
N SER A 11 -36.65 13.69 42.89
CA SER A 11 -35.26 13.42 42.54
C SER A 11 -34.95 11.96 42.87
N GLY A 12 -33.87 11.46 42.29
CA GLY A 12 -33.43 10.10 42.56
C GLY A 12 -32.08 9.77 41.96
N PRO A 13 -31.53 8.61 42.32
CA PRO A 13 -30.31 8.12 41.71
C PRO A 13 -30.59 7.65 40.27
N VAL A 14 -29.54 7.72 39.45
CA VAL A 14 -29.37 6.89 38.26
C VAL A 14 -28.45 5.75 38.68
N ASP A 15 -28.86 4.50 38.47
CA ASP A 15 -28.03 3.32 38.67
C ASP A 15 -28.38 2.31 37.60
N LEU A 16 -27.43 2.05 36.70
CA LEU A 16 -27.63 1.23 35.50
C LEU A 16 -26.42 0.34 35.27
N ALA A 17 -26.71 -0.93 34.99
CA ALA A 17 -25.75 -1.87 34.45
C ALA A 17 -26.30 -2.39 33.10
N PHE A 18 -25.53 -2.26 32.03
CA PHE A 18 -25.92 -2.73 30.71
C PHE A 18 -24.70 -3.07 29.85
N THR A 19 -24.96 -3.70 28.70
CA THR A 19 -23.91 -3.98 27.70
C THR A 19 -24.12 -3.13 26.47
N ALA A 20 -23.03 -2.58 25.93
CA ALA A 20 -23.04 -1.78 24.70
C ALA A 20 -22.14 -2.45 23.65
N ALA A 21 -22.63 -2.52 22.40
CA ALA A 21 -21.83 -3.07 21.31
C ALA A 21 -20.69 -2.11 20.94
N SER A 22 -19.51 -2.65 20.67
CA SER A 22 -18.40 -1.86 20.13
C SER A 22 -18.55 -1.65 18.61
N ALA A 23 -17.68 -0.82 18.03
CA ALA A 23 -17.58 -0.66 16.59
C ALA A 23 -17.18 -1.96 15.86
N GLU A 24 -16.52 -2.87 16.56
CA GLU A 24 -16.08 -4.15 16.02
C GLU A 24 -17.15 -5.21 16.30
N GLY A 25 -17.77 -5.71 15.23
CA GLY A 25 -18.81 -6.73 15.33
C GLY A 25 -18.31 -7.96 16.10
N GLY A 26 -19.02 -8.29 17.18
CA GLY A 26 -18.70 -9.44 18.05
C GLY A 26 -18.28 -9.04 19.46
N TYR A 27 -17.77 -7.83 19.68
CA TYR A 27 -17.31 -7.38 21.00
C TYR A 27 -18.30 -6.43 21.67
N ARG A 28 -18.29 -6.43 23.01
CA ARG A 28 -19.17 -5.60 23.85
C ARG A 28 -18.41 -5.01 25.03
N PHE A 29 -18.91 -3.88 25.50
CA PHE A 29 -18.50 -3.26 26.76
C PHE A 29 -19.54 -3.56 27.84
N ASP A 30 -19.06 -3.91 29.03
CA ASP A 30 -19.85 -3.95 30.25
C ASP A 30 -19.80 -2.55 30.88
N VAL A 31 -20.97 -1.89 30.99
CA VAL A 31 -21.07 -0.50 31.41
C VAL A 31 -21.84 -0.42 32.73
N HIS A 32 -21.26 0.31 33.67
CA HIS A 32 -21.91 0.70 34.93
C HIS A 32 -22.02 2.22 35.01
N ALA A 33 -23.22 2.75 35.15
CA ALA A 33 -23.47 4.18 35.23
C ALA A 33 -24.20 4.53 36.53
N THR A 34 -23.64 5.48 37.29
CA THR A 34 -24.20 5.97 38.55
C THR A 34 -24.33 7.49 38.52
N GLY A 35 -25.41 8.04 39.05
CA GLY A 35 -25.67 9.48 38.92
C GLY A 35 -26.86 9.99 39.70
N GLN A 36 -27.27 11.22 39.40
CA GLN A 36 -28.46 11.85 39.99
C GLN A 36 -29.30 12.57 38.95
N TRP A 37 -30.61 12.54 39.16
CA TRP A 37 -31.58 13.29 38.36
C TRP A 37 -32.53 14.10 39.25
N LEU A 38 -33.10 15.16 38.68
CA LEU A 38 -34.04 16.08 39.30
C LEU A 38 -35.18 16.39 38.33
N GLU A 39 -36.41 16.38 38.80
CA GLU A 39 -37.56 16.87 38.04
C GLU A 39 -37.58 18.41 38.06
N THR A 40 -37.63 19.06 36.90
CA THR A 40 -37.46 20.52 36.76
C THR A 40 -38.75 21.29 36.46
N GLY A 41 -39.87 20.59 36.25
CA GLY A 41 -41.14 21.22 35.85
C GLY A 41 -42.39 20.44 36.29
N ALA A 42 -43.57 20.92 35.87
CA ALA A 42 -44.83 20.20 36.09
C ALA A 42 -44.75 18.81 35.43
N PRO A 43 -45.35 17.77 36.03
CA PRO A 43 -45.09 16.39 35.64
C PRO A 43 -45.65 16.10 34.24
N PHE A 44 -44.77 16.09 33.24
CA PHE A 44 -45.08 15.57 31.90
C PHE A 44 -44.76 14.08 31.77
N HIS A 45 -43.84 13.55 32.59
CA HIS A 45 -43.40 12.17 32.51
C HIS A 45 -43.79 11.36 33.75
N GLN A 46 -44.50 10.25 33.57
CA GLN A 46 -44.95 9.40 34.68
C GLN A 46 -43.77 8.76 35.44
N ASN A 47 -42.67 8.49 34.73
CA ASN A 47 -41.47 7.86 35.28
C ASN A 47 -40.19 8.63 34.94
N PRO A 48 -39.86 9.72 35.67
CA PRO A 48 -38.70 10.56 35.36
C PRO A 48 -37.36 9.81 35.47
N ALA A 49 -37.26 8.81 36.35
CA ALA A 49 -36.08 7.95 36.48
C ALA A 49 -35.82 7.16 35.19
N ALA A 50 -36.85 6.61 34.56
CA ALA A 50 -36.71 5.91 33.28
C ALA A 50 -36.26 6.84 32.14
N ALA A 51 -36.71 8.10 32.13
CA ALA A 51 -36.28 9.09 31.14
C ALA A 51 -34.78 9.43 31.29
N ALA A 52 -34.32 9.68 32.52
CA ALA A 52 -32.90 9.87 32.81
C ALA A 52 -32.07 8.64 32.41
N ALA A 53 -32.56 7.45 32.74
CA ALA A 53 -31.86 6.20 32.41
C ALA A 53 -31.78 5.95 30.90
N CYS A 54 -32.87 6.17 30.17
CA CYS A 54 -32.90 6.03 28.73
C CYS A 54 -31.95 7.01 28.04
N HIS A 55 -31.85 8.25 28.56
CA HIS A 55 -30.89 9.23 28.05
C HIS A 55 -29.44 8.75 28.19
N VAL A 56 -29.06 8.28 29.39
CA VAL A 56 -27.72 7.75 29.66
C VAL A 56 -27.42 6.55 28.77
N LEU A 57 -28.32 5.57 28.73
CA LEU A 57 -28.17 4.37 27.92
C LEU A 57 -27.97 4.72 26.45
N HIS A 58 -28.80 5.62 25.91
CA HIS A 58 -28.70 6.04 24.52
C HIS A 58 -27.36 6.72 24.22
N ARG A 59 -26.93 7.68 25.05
CA ARG A 59 -25.67 8.41 24.85
C ARG A 59 -24.44 7.51 24.91
N VAL A 60 -24.38 6.60 25.88
CA VAL A 60 -23.26 5.67 25.98
C VAL A 60 -23.27 4.67 24.83
N THR A 61 -24.45 4.19 24.40
CA THR A 61 -24.56 3.28 23.25
C THR A 61 -24.12 3.94 21.95
N GLU A 62 -24.48 5.21 21.72
CA GLU A 62 -24.01 6.00 20.56
C GLU A 62 -22.48 6.13 20.55
N LEU A 63 -21.87 6.41 21.71
CA LEU A 63 -20.41 6.51 21.82
C LEU A 63 -19.72 5.15 21.64
N ALA A 64 -20.28 4.08 22.22
CA ALA A 64 -19.73 2.74 22.12
C ALA A 64 -19.69 2.22 20.68
N ALA A 65 -20.71 2.55 19.87
CA ALA A 65 -20.83 2.10 18.48
C ALA A 65 -19.70 2.59 17.56
N VAL A 66 -18.94 3.62 17.95
CA VAL A 66 -17.79 4.15 17.18
C VAL A 66 -16.44 3.85 17.81
N CYS A 67 -16.41 3.20 18.98
CA CYS A 67 -15.19 2.88 19.70
C CYS A 67 -14.77 1.42 19.50
N SER A 68 -13.48 1.18 19.29
CA SER A 68 -12.89 -0.17 19.36
C SER A 68 -12.97 -0.70 20.79
N VAL A 69 -13.14 -2.02 20.94
CA VAL A 69 -13.11 -2.69 22.25
C VAL A 69 -11.79 -2.45 23.00
N LEU A 70 -10.69 -2.27 22.26
CA LEU A 70 -9.37 -1.96 22.80
C LEU A 70 -9.31 -0.56 23.43
N SER A 71 -10.16 0.36 22.98
CA SER A 71 -10.24 1.75 23.45
C SER A 71 -11.28 1.95 24.56
N HIS A 72 -11.57 0.93 25.37
CA HIS A 72 -12.56 1.03 26.47
C HIS A 72 -12.31 2.21 27.43
N ALA A 73 -11.04 2.52 27.74
CA ALA A 73 -10.68 3.67 28.58
C ALA A 73 -11.02 5.01 27.92
N GLU A 74 -10.91 5.12 26.59
CA GLU A 74 -11.31 6.32 25.85
C GLU A 74 -12.84 6.48 25.88
N LEU A 75 -13.58 5.38 25.74
CA LEU A 75 -15.04 5.38 25.86
C LEU A 75 -15.47 5.86 27.26
N GLU A 76 -14.84 5.36 28.33
CA GLU A 76 -15.10 5.82 29.69
C GLU A 76 -14.84 7.33 29.84
N TYR A 77 -13.69 7.80 29.36
CA TYR A 77 -13.32 9.21 29.42
C TYR A 77 -14.33 10.10 28.69
N ARG A 78 -14.72 9.73 27.46
CA ARG A 78 -15.68 10.49 26.65
C ARG A 78 -17.09 10.45 27.24
N ALA A 79 -17.51 9.30 27.77
CA ALA A 79 -18.81 9.17 28.43
C ALA A 79 -18.89 10.07 29.68
N ASN A 80 -17.84 10.07 30.51
CA ASN A 80 -17.75 10.93 31.69
C ASN A 80 -17.67 12.42 31.34
N ALA A 81 -16.96 12.79 30.27
CA ALA A 81 -16.90 14.18 29.82
C ALA A 81 -18.28 14.70 29.37
N LEU A 82 -19.08 13.83 28.72
CA LEU A 82 -20.40 14.18 28.22
C LEU A 82 -21.47 14.16 29.31
N LEU A 83 -21.49 13.12 30.14
CA LEU A 83 -22.55 12.89 31.13
C LEU A 83 -22.20 13.41 32.54
N GLY A 84 -20.94 13.81 32.78
CA GLY A 84 -20.53 14.49 34.01
C GLY A 84 -21.02 15.93 34.11
N GLN A 85 -21.63 16.48 33.05
CA GLN A 85 -22.24 17.80 33.04
C GLN A 85 -23.77 17.72 33.17
N PRO A 86 -24.42 18.71 33.80
CA PRO A 86 -25.88 18.75 33.87
C PRO A 86 -26.51 18.85 32.48
N ALA A 87 -27.52 18.03 32.21
CA ALA A 87 -28.27 18.00 30.96
C ALA A 87 -29.78 18.08 31.19
N ASP A 88 -30.43 19.04 30.54
CA ASP A 88 -31.87 19.23 30.59
C ASP A 88 -32.60 18.41 29.52
N LEU A 89 -33.46 17.49 29.96
CA LEU A 89 -34.36 16.70 29.11
C LEU A 89 -35.71 17.40 29.03
N ALA A 90 -35.79 18.44 28.19
CA ALA A 90 -36.99 19.27 28.05
C ALA A 90 -38.26 18.47 27.74
N SER A 91 -38.16 17.39 26.94
CA SER A 91 -39.27 16.51 26.59
C SER A 91 -39.81 15.70 27.78
N ALA A 92 -39.01 15.48 28.82
CA ALA A 92 -39.38 14.71 30.00
C ALA A 92 -39.56 15.56 31.27
N SER A 93 -39.22 16.85 31.23
CA SER A 93 -39.11 17.72 32.41
C SER A 93 -38.18 17.17 33.49
N VAL A 94 -37.10 16.52 33.06
CA VAL A 94 -36.07 15.93 33.92
C VAL A 94 -34.73 16.57 33.60
N ARG A 95 -33.96 16.92 34.62
CA ARG A 95 -32.55 17.27 34.52
C ARG A 95 -31.72 16.13 35.05
N VAL A 96 -30.82 15.61 34.23
CA VAL A 96 -29.73 14.76 34.70
C VAL A 96 -28.67 15.71 35.27
N GLN A 97 -28.31 15.57 36.54
CA GLN A 97 -27.37 16.49 37.19
C GLN A 97 -25.92 16.13 36.86
N TRP A 98 -25.60 14.85 37.00
CA TRP A 98 -24.30 14.26 36.69
C TRP A 98 -24.47 12.75 36.62
N VAL A 99 -23.62 12.10 35.83
CA VAL A 99 -23.50 10.64 35.79
C VAL A 99 -22.02 10.30 35.63
N ALA A 100 -21.52 9.45 36.53
CA ALA A 100 -20.25 8.77 36.40
C ALA A 100 -20.49 7.42 35.71
N VAL A 101 -19.69 7.16 34.68
CA VAL A 101 -19.73 5.94 33.88
C VAL A 101 -18.41 5.21 34.07
N HIS A 102 -18.49 3.92 34.33
CA HIS A 102 -17.37 2.98 34.36
C HIS A 102 -17.56 1.97 33.24
N VAL A 103 -16.51 1.75 32.45
CA VAL A 103 -16.55 0.89 31.29
C VAL A 103 -15.52 -0.21 31.46
N HIS A 104 -15.99 -1.45 31.44
CA HIS A 104 -15.14 -2.61 31.46
C HIS A 104 -15.27 -3.37 30.14
N ALA A 105 -14.13 -3.78 29.60
CA ALA A 105 -14.08 -4.77 28.55
C ALA A 105 -13.62 -6.09 29.16
N ARG A 106 -14.17 -7.20 28.69
CA ARG A 106 -13.77 -8.51 29.19
C ARG A 106 -12.33 -8.80 28.78
N PRO A 107 -11.50 -9.35 29.68
CA PRO A 107 -10.10 -9.61 29.36
C PRO A 107 -9.95 -10.60 28.20
N GLU A 108 -10.85 -11.58 28.06
CA GLU A 108 -10.89 -12.47 26.91
C GLU A 108 -11.11 -11.73 25.59
N ASP A 109 -12.05 -10.78 25.56
CA ASP A 109 -12.39 -9.99 24.36
C ASP A 109 -11.22 -9.07 23.96
N LEU A 110 -10.49 -8.52 24.95
CA LEU A 110 -9.32 -7.69 24.69
C LEU A 110 -8.17 -8.51 24.07
N ILE A 111 -7.89 -9.70 24.60
CA ILE A 111 -6.84 -10.58 24.07
C ILE A 111 -7.18 -11.03 22.64
N ASP A 112 -8.44 -11.40 22.42
CA ASP A 112 -8.92 -11.84 21.13
C ASP A 112 -8.84 -10.70 20.08
N ALA A 113 -9.35 -9.52 20.41
CA ALA A 113 -9.28 -8.35 19.54
C ALA A 113 -7.83 -7.95 19.19
N GLN A 114 -6.92 -7.94 20.17
CA GLN A 114 -5.48 -7.69 19.94
C GLN A 114 -4.86 -8.74 19.01
N THR A 115 -5.23 -10.02 19.20
CA THR A 115 -4.73 -11.11 18.37
C THR A 115 -5.22 -10.96 16.93
N HIS A 116 -6.50 -10.65 16.75
CA HIS A 116 -7.10 -10.38 15.45
C HIS A 116 -6.45 -9.19 14.74
N GLU A 117 -6.21 -8.07 15.44
CA GLU A 117 -5.52 -6.91 14.88
C GLU A 117 -4.10 -7.27 14.43
N ARG A 118 -3.35 -8.00 15.26
CA ARG A 118 -1.99 -8.45 14.94
C ARG A 118 -1.96 -9.37 13.72
N LEU A 119 -2.92 -10.30 13.61
CA LEU A 119 -3.03 -11.19 12.46
C LEU A 119 -3.40 -10.41 11.19
N ARG A 120 -4.31 -9.44 11.27
CA ARG A 120 -4.66 -8.55 10.15
C ARG A 120 -3.47 -7.71 9.70
N ALA A 121 -2.67 -7.19 10.63
CA ALA A 121 -1.45 -6.46 10.31
C ALA A 121 -0.42 -7.36 9.59
N LYS A 122 -0.20 -8.58 10.09
CA LYS A 122 0.70 -9.56 9.44
C LYS A 122 0.22 -9.96 8.05
N ALA A 123 -1.07 -10.20 7.87
CA ALA A 123 -1.64 -10.56 6.57
C ALA A 123 -1.46 -9.43 5.55
N ARG A 124 -1.67 -8.17 5.96
CA ARG A 124 -1.42 -7.00 5.11
C ARG A 124 0.05 -6.89 4.69
N ALA A 125 0.98 -7.01 5.65
CA ALA A 125 2.41 -6.97 5.36
C ALA A 125 2.83 -8.10 4.40
N ALA A 126 2.34 -9.32 4.61
CA ALA A 126 2.62 -10.45 3.72
C ALA A 126 2.05 -10.25 2.30
N GLN A 127 0.87 -9.62 2.19
CA GLN A 127 0.26 -9.29 0.92
C GLN A 127 1.07 -8.22 0.16
N GLU A 128 1.50 -7.17 0.85
CA GLU A 128 2.36 -6.12 0.29
C GLU A 128 3.70 -6.71 -0.19
N GLU A 129 4.31 -7.58 0.62
CA GLU A 129 5.55 -8.27 0.24
C GLU A 129 5.35 -9.13 -1.01
N GLN A 130 4.25 -9.88 -1.09
CA GLN A 130 3.94 -10.69 -2.26
C GLN A 130 3.70 -9.83 -3.51
N GLN A 131 3.03 -8.69 -3.37
CA GLN A 131 2.82 -7.74 -4.47
C GLN A 131 4.15 -7.18 -4.98
N LEU A 132 5.07 -6.83 -4.08
CA LEU A 132 6.41 -6.36 -4.44
C LEU A 132 7.19 -7.45 -5.19
N ARG A 133 7.16 -8.71 -4.71
CA ARG A 133 7.83 -9.82 -5.43
C ARG A 133 7.25 -10.02 -6.82
N VAL A 134 5.92 -10.03 -6.98
CA VAL A 134 5.27 -10.17 -8.29
C VAL A 134 5.67 -9.01 -9.21
N ALA A 135 5.68 -7.77 -8.71
CA ALA A 135 6.09 -6.61 -9.49
C ALA A 135 7.55 -6.70 -9.93
N GLN A 136 8.45 -7.17 -9.06
CA GLN A 136 9.85 -7.44 -9.39
C GLN A 136 9.97 -8.49 -10.51
N TYR A 137 9.24 -9.60 -10.43
CA TYR A 137 9.27 -10.62 -11.48
C TYR A 137 8.73 -10.12 -12.82
N VAL A 138 7.67 -9.29 -12.82
CA VAL A 138 7.16 -8.67 -14.04
C VAL A 138 8.19 -7.73 -14.64
N GLY A 139 8.80 -6.86 -13.84
CA GLY A 139 9.86 -5.96 -14.29
C GLY A 139 11.06 -6.72 -14.86
N PHE A 140 11.47 -7.82 -14.21
CA PHE A 140 12.55 -8.67 -14.70
C PHE A 140 12.20 -9.36 -16.03
N ARG A 141 10.97 -9.85 -16.18
CA ARG A 141 10.49 -10.43 -17.46
C ARG A 141 10.52 -9.41 -18.59
N ASP A 142 10.10 -8.19 -18.30
CA ASP A 142 10.04 -7.13 -19.32
C ASP A 142 11.46 -6.69 -19.71
N LEU A 143 12.40 -6.59 -18.74
CA LEU A 143 13.84 -6.40 -19.02
C LEU A 143 14.43 -7.52 -19.88
N LEU A 144 14.09 -8.79 -19.60
CA LEU A 144 14.53 -9.94 -20.42
C LEU A 144 14.02 -9.88 -21.87
N ARG A 145 12.85 -9.27 -22.10
CA ARG A 145 12.28 -9.08 -23.44
C ARG A 145 12.96 -7.95 -24.21
N GLU A 146 13.37 -6.89 -23.52
CA GLU A 146 13.99 -5.71 -24.13
C GLU A 146 15.48 -5.90 -24.41
N ASP A 147 16.25 -6.38 -23.42
CA ASP A 147 17.67 -6.69 -23.58
C ASP A 147 18.08 -7.87 -22.69
N PRO A 148 18.22 -9.09 -23.26
CA PRO A 148 18.60 -10.26 -22.49
C PRO A 148 20.02 -10.15 -21.88
N THR A 149 20.87 -9.25 -22.40
CA THR A 149 22.23 -9.04 -21.91
C THR A 149 22.25 -8.26 -20.60
N ILE A 150 21.36 -7.26 -20.44
CA ILE A 150 21.21 -6.47 -19.21
C ILE A 150 20.61 -7.33 -18.09
N ALA A 151 19.59 -8.13 -18.41
CA ALA A 151 19.01 -9.06 -17.46
C ALA A 151 20.02 -10.12 -16.96
N LEU A 152 20.95 -10.53 -17.83
CA LEU A 152 22.03 -11.46 -17.47
C LEU A 152 23.09 -10.79 -16.57
N ALA A 153 23.43 -9.53 -16.81
CA ALA A 153 24.29 -8.75 -15.91
C ALA A 153 23.64 -8.57 -14.52
N GLN A 154 22.33 -8.32 -14.47
CA GLN A 154 21.57 -8.21 -13.22
C GLN A 154 21.57 -9.54 -12.43
N LEU A 155 21.31 -10.66 -13.10
CA LEU A 155 21.37 -12.01 -12.51
C LEU A 155 22.75 -12.37 -11.96
N LEU A 156 23.82 -11.98 -12.65
CA LEU A 156 25.20 -12.19 -12.21
C LEU A 156 25.54 -11.37 -10.95
N LEU A 157 24.96 -10.17 -10.83
CA LEU A 157 25.13 -9.31 -9.65
C LEU A 157 24.35 -9.83 -8.44
N GLU A 158 23.14 -10.36 -8.63
CA GLU A 158 22.30 -10.86 -7.53
C GLU A 158 22.74 -12.22 -6.99
N ASN A 159 23.30 -13.10 -7.82
CA ASN A 159 23.70 -14.45 -7.41
C ASN A 159 24.96 -14.96 -8.15
N PRO A 160 26.15 -14.41 -7.85
CA PRO A 160 27.38 -14.77 -8.55
C PRO A 160 27.78 -16.25 -8.35
N ALA A 161 27.38 -16.87 -7.23
CA ALA A 161 27.70 -18.25 -6.89
C ALA A 161 26.82 -19.31 -7.60
N ALA A 162 25.69 -18.91 -8.19
CA ALA A 162 24.77 -19.83 -8.88
C ALA A 162 25.18 -20.10 -10.36
N PHE A 163 26.19 -19.37 -10.86
CA PHE A 163 26.62 -19.44 -12.24
C PHE A 163 27.84 -20.35 -12.41
N THR A 164 27.62 -21.51 -13.01
CA THR A 164 28.68 -22.41 -13.48
C THR A 164 28.98 -22.14 -14.96
N PRO A 165 30.14 -22.55 -15.49
CA PRO A 165 30.45 -22.42 -16.92
C PRO A 165 29.40 -23.08 -17.84
N GLN A 166 28.71 -24.11 -17.34
CA GLN A 166 27.58 -24.74 -18.03
C GLN A 166 26.36 -23.81 -18.11
N THR A 167 26.04 -23.08 -17.04
CA THR A 167 24.94 -22.10 -17.01
C THR A 167 25.15 -21.00 -18.07
N VAL A 168 26.40 -20.52 -18.24
CA VAL A 168 26.77 -19.51 -19.24
C VAL A 168 26.57 -20.02 -20.67
N ASN A 169 26.95 -21.28 -20.95
CA ASN A 169 26.78 -21.88 -22.27
C ASN A 169 25.30 -22.13 -22.61
N THR A 170 24.50 -22.65 -21.67
CA THR A 170 23.07 -22.88 -21.87
C THR A 170 22.31 -21.56 -22.06
N MET A 171 22.73 -20.48 -21.41
CA MET A 171 22.15 -19.15 -21.61
C MET A 171 22.54 -18.52 -22.95
N GLY A 172 23.76 -18.77 -23.44
CA GLY A 172 24.17 -18.41 -24.80
C GLY A 172 23.37 -19.15 -25.89
N GLU A 173 22.81 -20.32 -25.58
CA GLU A 173 21.87 -21.05 -26.45
C GLU A 173 20.44 -20.49 -26.36
N ILE A 174 19.98 -20.11 -25.17
CA ILE A 174 18.67 -19.48 -24.96
C ILE A 174 18.62 -18.10 -25.65
N ALA A 175 19.69 -17.29 -25.52
CA ALA A 175 19.79 -16.00 -26.22
C ALA A 175 19.70 -16.19 -27.75
N ARG A 176 20.32 -17.26 -28.28
CA ARG A 176 20.21 -17.67 -29.70
C ARG A 176 18.78 -18.07 -30.09
N GLN A 177 18.07 -18.80 -29.22
CA GLN A 177 16.69 -19.21 -29.46
C GLN A 177 15.68 -18.06 -29.34
N VAL A 178 15.93 -17.09 -28.46
CA VAL A 178 15.09 -15.89 -28.32
C VAL A 178 15.33 -14.94 -29.49
N ALA A 179 16.58 -14.78 -29.94
CA ALA A 179 16.92 -14.00 -31.12
C ALA A 179 16.28 -14.54 -32.41
N SER A 180 16.09 -15.87 -32.53
CA SER A 180 15.41 -16.47 -33.68
C SER A 180 13.89 -16.22 -33.72
N HIS A 181 13.27 -15.80 -32.61
CA HIS A 181 11.83 -15.55 -32.50
C HIS A 181 11.45 -14.06 -32.42
N ALA A 182 12.43 -13.15 -32.35
CA ALA A 182 12.21 -11.70 -32.28
C ALA A 182 12.87 -10.98 -33.48
N PRO A 183 12.11 -10.46 -34.46
CA PRO A 183 12.66 -9.89 -35.71
C PRO A 183 13.52 -8.64 -35.51
N GLY A 184 13.53 -8.01 -34.33
CA GLY A 184 14.45 -6.91 -33.98
C GLY A 184 15.85 -7.35 -33.54
N ALA A 185 16.04 -8.61 -33.15
CA ALA A 185 17.30 -9.11 -32.57
C ALA A 185 18.23 -9.82 -33.60
N ALA A 186 17.72 -10.16 -34.79
CA ALA A 186 18.48 -10.82 -35.86
C ALA A 186 19.72 -10.01 -36.30
N TRP A 187 19.65 -8.69 -36.20
CA TRP A 187 20.77 -7.81 -36.56
C TRP A 187 21.96 -7.92 -35.59
N VAL A 188 21.70 -8.22 -34.31
CA VAL A 188 22.74 -8.32 -33.26
C VAL A 188 23.60 -9.57 -33.45
N GLU A 189 22.98 -10.68 -33.85
CA GLU A 189 23.70 -11.92 -34.14
C GLU A 189 24.50 -11.82 -35.45
N THR A 190 23.94 -11.15 -36.46
CA THR A 190 24.65 -10.87 -37.71
C THR A 190 25.85 -9.96 -37.47
N ALA A 191 25.70 -8.90 -36.65
CA ALA A 191 26.80 -8.01 -36.28
C ALA A 191 27.92 -8.71 -35.51
N ARG A 192 27.60 -9.59 -34.55
CA ARG A 192 28.61 -10.39 -33.82
C ARG A 192 29.33 -11.40 -34.72
N LEU A 193 28.63 -12.02 -35.67
CA LEU A 193 29.26 -12.91 -36.65
C LEU A 193 30.21 -12.14 -37.56
N LEU A 194 29.81 -10.96 -38.02
CA LEU A 194 30.67 -10.08 -38.82
C LEU A 194 31.89 -9.59 -38.01
N GLU A 195 31.70 -9.17 -36.77
CA GLU A 195 32.81 -8.75 -35.89
C GLU A 195 33.80 -9.89 -35.63
N LYS A 196 33.31 -11.11 -35.39
CA LYS A 196 34.15 -12.30 -35.21
C LYS A 196 34.89 -12.70 -36.49
N SER A 197 34.27 -12.54 -37.65
CA SER A 197 34.86 -12.92 -38.94
C SER A 197 35.79 -11.86 -39.54
N PHE A 198 35.57 -10.58 -39.24
CA PHE A 198 36.27 -9.46 -39.91
C PHE A 198 37.04 -8.55 -38.95
N GLY A 199 36.87 -8.67 -37.63
CA GLY A 199 37.53 -7.81 -36.63
C GLY A 199 39.05 -7.98 -36.52
N GLY A 200 39.61 -9.08 -37.04
CA GLY A 200 41.06 -9.32 -37.09
C GLY A 200 41.73 -8.93 -38.42
N LEU A 201 40.98 -8.38 -39.37
CA LEU A 201 41.55 -7.95 -40.66
C LEU A 201 42.23 -6.59 -40.54
N PRO A 202 43.33 -6.36 -41.29
CA PRO A 202 43.95 -5.05 -41.37
C PRO A 202 42.99 -4.01 -42.00
N ALA A 203 43.16 -2.74 -41.64
CA ALA A 203 42.18 -1.68 -41.90
C ALA A 203 41.87 -1.48 -43.40
N ASP A 204 42.86 -1.69 -44.26
CA ASP A 204 42.77 -1.71 -45.71
C ASP A 204 41.84 -2.82 -46.25
N ALA A 205 41.90 -4.02 -45.65
CA ALA A 205 41.01 -5.13 -45.99
C ALA A 205 39.57 -4.90 -45.49
N GLN A 206 39.40 -4.26 -44.33
CA GLN A 206 38.07 -3.88 -43.82
C GLN A 206 37.40 -2.85 -44.73
N GLN A 207 38.16 -1.85 -45.19
CA GLN A 207 37.69 -0.80 -46.10
C GLN A 207 37.32 -1.35 -47.47
N PHE A 208 38.10 -2.30 -48.01
CA PHE A 208 37.77 -3.00 -49.25
C PHE A 208 36.45 -3.77 -49.18
N ILE A 209 36.19 -4.46 -48.06
CA ILE A 209 34.95 -5.22 -47.86
C ILE A 209 33.75 -4.27 -47.75
N VAL A 210 33.92 -3.15 -47.03
CA VAL A 210 32.90 -2.11 -46.89
C VAL A 210 32.56 -1.43 -48.22
N ASP A 211 33.57 -1.12 -49.03
CA ASP A 211 33.36 -0.56 -50.37
C ASP A 211 32.65 -1.54 -51.31
N ARG A 212 32.98 -2.83 -51.22
CA ARG A 212 32.32 -3.87 -52.01
C ARG A 212 30.86 -4.06 -51.58
N LEU A 213 30.58 -4.05 -50.28
CA LEU A 213 29.22 -4.11 -49.74
C LEU A 213 28.39 -2.89 -50.15
N CYS A 214 28.97 -1.70 -50.11
CA CYS A 214 28.31 -0.48 -50.59
C CYS A 214 27.99 -0.55 -52.08
N THR A 215 28.87 -1.14 -52.88
CA THR A 215 28.65 -1.32 -54.33
C THR A 215 27.48 -2.26 -54.59
N VAL A 216 27.42 -3.40 -53.89
CA VAL A 216 26.31 -4.34 -53.99
C VAL A 216 24.99 -3.72 -53.53
N LEU A 217 24.99 -2.98 -52.41
CA LEU A 217 23.79 -2.29 -51.92
C LEU A 217 23.26 -1.25 -52.92
N MET A 218 24.16 -0.57 -53.65
CA MET A 218 23.78 0.35 -54.72
C MET A 218 23.18 -0.37 -55.93
N GLU A 219 23.72 -1.52 -56.32
CA GLU A 219 23.22 -2.35 -57.42
C GLU A 219 21.81 -2.92 -57.15
N PHE A 220 21.49 -3.23 -55.89
CA PHE A 220 20.18 -3.73 -55.46
C PHE A 220 19.21 -2.63 -54.97
N GLY A 221 19.50 -1.35 -55.26
CA GLY A 221 18.57 -0.23 -55.02
C GLY A 221 18.50 0.28 -53.57
N ALA A 222 19.37 -0.18 -52.66
CA ALA A 222 19.45 0.24 -51.27
C ALA A 222 20.45 1.39 -51.06
N LYS A 223 20.17 2.54 -51.68
CA LYS A 223 21.07 3.72 -51.71
C LYS A 223 21.31 4.38 -50.34
N ALA A 224 20.25 4.62 -49.57
CA ALA A 224 20.35 5.28 -48.25
C ALA A 224 21.10 4.46 -47.18
N PRO A 225 21.00 3.12 -47.14
CA PRO A 225 21.88 2.28 -46.32
C PRO A 225 23.36 2.33 -46.73
N ALA A 226 23.66 2.32 -48.03
CA ALA A 226 25.04 2.39 -48.53
C ALA A 226 25.73 3.72 -48.18
N GLU A 227 25.01 4.84 -48.25
CA GLU A 227 25.53 6.16 -47.88
C GLU A 227 25.80 6.25 -46.37
N ARG A 228 24.93 5.71 -45.52
CA ARG A 228 25.16 5.64 -44.07
C ARG A 228 26.40 4.82 -43.73
N LEU A 229 26.58 3.68 -44.38
CA LEU A 229 27.72 2.79 -44.13
C LEU A 229 29.06 3.44 -44.55
N ARG A 230 29.09 4.18 -45.66
CA ARG A 230 30.25 5.00 -46.07
C ARG A 230 30.58 6.12 -45.09
N THR A 231 29.55 6.74 -44.51
CA THR A 231 29.75 7.90 -43.60
C THR A 231 30.38 7.44 -42.28
N VAL A 232 29.96 6.28 -41.76
CA VAL A 232 30.49 5.73 -40.50
C VAL A 232 31.96 5.26 -40.64
N HIS A 233 32.39 4.78 -41.81
CA HIS A 233 33.74 4.26 -42.01
C HIS A 233 34.77 5.28 -42.54
N ARG A 234 34.33 6.39 -43.17
CA ARG A 234 35.23 7.48 -43.62
C ARG A 234 35.78 8.35 -42.48
N VAL A 235 35.16 8.36 -41.31
CA VAL A 235 35.56 9.23 -40.18
C VAL A 235 36.89 8.79 -39.56
N THR A 236 37.34 7.56 -39.83
CA THR A 236 38.57 6.99 -39.27
C THR A 236 39.88 7.45 -39.94
N GLU A 237 39.83 8.19 -41.05
CA GLU A 237 41.04 8.66 -41.79
C GLU A 237 41.41 10.14 -41.56
N ALA A 238 40.69 10.90 -40.71
CA ALA A 238 40.92 12.34 -40.52
C ALA A 238 41.40 12.73 -39.11
N GLY A 239 42.06 11.82 -38.39
CA GLY A 239 42.41 11.97 -36.97
C GLY A 239 43.90 12.07 -36.60
N ASP A 240 44.83 11.95 -37.55
CA ASP A 240 46.28 12.01 -37.26
C ASP A 240 47.01 12.85 -38.32
N CYS A 241 47.08 14.17 -38.14
CA CYS A 241 48.10 15.07 -38.71
C CYS A 241 47.94 16.51 -38.16
N GLU A 242 48.56 16.83 -37.03
CA GLU A 242 49.11 18.14 -36.62
C GLU A 242 49.63 17.94 -35.18
N GLY A 243 50.93 17.87 -34.87
CA GLY A 243 52.01 18.76 -35.26
C GLY A 243 52.67 19.22 -33.96
N THR A 244 53.72 18.51 -33.51
CA THR A 244 54.63 19.01 -32.46
C THR A 244 55.69 19.86 -33.12
N ASP A 245 55.65 21.17 -32.88
CA ASP A 245 56.80 22.06 -32.91
C ASP A 245 56.52 23.26 -32.00
N THR A 246 57.16 23.25 -30.82
CA THR A 246 57.88 24.36 -30.16
C THR A 246 58.68 23.78 -29.00
#